data_AF-A0A3B0YPQ9-F1
#
_entry.id   AF-A0A3B0YPQ9-F1
#
_cell.length_a   1.000
_cell.length_b   1.000
_cell.length_c   1.000
_cell.angle_alpha   90.00
_cell.angle_beta   90.00
_cell.angle_gamma   90.00
#
_symmetry.space_group_name_H-M   'P 1'
#
loop_
_entity.id
_entity.type
_entity.pdbx_description
1 polymer ?
#
loop_
_entity_poly.entity_id
_entity_poly.type
_entity_poly.pdbx_seq_one_letter_code
_entity_poly.pdbx_strand_id
1 'polypeptide(L)'
;MVTFSVPTHGSNSECESCGCEITYSDFLITKDLGYSVCRSFDCVRMMKQKSSMSPLLFKSQLEFNKKLNRQNRERDAAKKTHIESVRKKEHLEDQFLFQSVLSKHSELSGDNTYLLVIPSGNAETVVSSGKRINKYTEHLSRIINDATGYSNASEVASDEHHNAYVKKLQTDQLIDASPLLRAVSDQLCGLCKGGCCACGNDHAYLSVFTIRRFMDDNPGFTPEQILDLYLTGISSESIDDSCINHTETGCMLPRHLRSDICNGYYCDPLKSYQEKTAGRESSQRIIVIQRSSTYWNRYESGVVNDIVSVSLVDEEIVCDLSLHALSRAAQ
;
A
#
# COMPACT_ATOMS: atom_id res chain seq x y z
N MET A 1 -31.90 11.13 -44.67
CA MET A 1 -31.15 11.88 -43.64
C MET A 1 -31.96 11.82 -42.37
N VAL A 2 -31.61 10.92 -41.44
CA VAL A 2 -32.21 10.88 -40.10
C VAL A 2 -31.47 11.92 -39.28
N THR A 3 -32.12 13.02 -38.96
CA THR A 3 -31.62 14.06 -38.08
C THR A 3 -31.58 13.51 -36.65
N PHE A 4 -30.38 13.20 -36.16
CA PHE A 4 -30.16 12.95 -34.74
C PHE A 4 -30.08 14.29 -34.02
N SER A 5 -31.10 14.60 -33.24
CA SER A 5 -31.10 15.73 -32.32
C SER A 5 -30.08 15.45 -31.21
N VAL A 6 -29.00 16.22 -31.17
CA VAL A 6 -28.09 16.27 -30.02
C VAL A 6 -28.87 16.87 -28.85
N PRO A 7 -28.94 16.23 -27.68
CA PRO A 7 -29.54 16.84 -26.51
C PRO A 7 -28.73 18.09 -26.13
N THR A 8 -29.39 19.24 -26.18
CA THR A 8 -28.87 20.51 -25.69
C THR A 8 -28.65 20.44 -24.19
N HIS A 9 -27.57 21.07 -23.70
CA HIS A 9 -27.28 21.30 -22.29
C HIS A 9 -28.56 21.69 -21.52
N GLY A 10 -29.05 20.82 -20.63
CA GLY A 10 -30.18 21.18 -19.74
C GLY A 10 -31.15 20.08 -19.30
N SER A 11 -31.02 18.82 -19.72
CA SER A 11 -31.79 17.72 -19.11
C SER A 11 -30.85 16.83 -18.30
N ASN A 12 -30.94 16.89 -16.98
CA ASN A 12 -30.31 15.94 -16.06
C ASN A 12 -30.88 14.55 -16.36
N SER A 13 -30.25 13.81 -17.27
CA SER A 13 -30.57 12.40 -17.46
C SER A 13 -29.91 11.65 -16.32
N GLU A 14 -30.69 11.32 -15.30
CA GLU A 14 -30.24 10.43 -14.23
C GLU A 14 -30.18 8.99 -14.74
N CYS A 15 -29.17 8.24 -14.29
CA CYS A 15 -29.07 6.82 -14.57
C CYS A 15 -30.28 6.06 -13.99
N GLU A 16 -31.03 5.36 -14.84
CA GLU A 16 -32.19 4.56 -14.45
C GLU A 16 -31.83 3.49 -13.40
N SER A 17 -30.58 3.02 -13.38
CA SER A 17 -30.11 1.97 -12.48
C SER A 17 -29.61 2.46 -11.12
N CYS A 18 -29.10 3.68 -11.02
CA CYS A 18 -28.46 4.14 -9.77
C CYS A 18 -28.70 5.62 -9.44
N GLY A 19 -29.45 6.36 -10.26
CA GLY A 19 -29.87 7.74 -10.02
C GLY A 19 -28.73 8.76 -9.98
N CYS A 20 -27.51 8.44 -10.47
CA CYS A 20 -26.51 9.52 -10.65
C CYS A 20 -26.81 10.31 -11.91
N GLU A 21 -26.40 11.57 -11.89
CA GLU A 21 -26.25 12.37 -13.10
C GLU A 21 -25.32 11.65 -14.09
N ILE A 22 -25.78 11.55 -15.33
CA ILE A 22 -25.00 10.99 -16.45
C ILE A 22 -24.19 12.13 -17.06
N THR A 23 -22.88 11.95 -17.11
CA THR A 23 -22.00 12.90 -17.79
C THR A 23 -22.06 12.72 -19.31
N TYR A 24 -21.61 13.72 -20.07
CA TYR A 24 -21.55 13.60 -21.54
C TYR A 24 -20.70 12.40 -22.00
N SER A 25 -19.64 12.07 -21.27
CA SER A 25 -18.80 10.90 -21.59
C SER A 25 -19.52 9.57 -21.29
N ASP A 26 -20.34 9.51 -20.24
CA ASP A 26 -21.21 8.34 -19.99
C ASP A 26 -22.17 8.14 -21.16
N PHE A 27 -22.84 9.21 -21.63
CA PHE A 27 -23.77 9.15 -22.75
C PHE A 27 -23.10 8.63 -24.03
N LEU A 28 -21.88 9.09 -24.36
CA LEU A 28 -21.18 8.63 -25.56
C LEU A 28 -20.90 7.13 -25.55
N ILE A 29 -20.70 6.53 -24.38
CA ILE A 29 -20.41 5.11 -24.20
C ILE A 29 -21.70 4.27 -24.21
N THR A 30 -22.80 4.82 -23.70
CA THR A 30 -24.04 4.07 -23.48
C THR A 30 -25.16 4.39 -24.47
N LYS A 31 -24.94 5.32 -25.41
CA LYS A 31 -25.93 5.77 -26.42
C LYS A 31 -26.61 4.64 -27.19
N ASP A 32 -25.90 3.54 -27.46
CA ASP A 32 -26.40 2.44 -28.28
C ASP A 32 -27.22 1.43 -27.46
N LEU A 33 -27.30 1.58 -26.13
CA LEU A 33 -27.99 0.65 -25.24
C LEU A 33 -29.51 0.89 -25.16
N GLY A 34 -30.02 2.03 -25.64
CA GLY A 34 -31.46 2.33 -25.62
C GLY A 34 -32.07 2.60 -24.24
N TYR A 35 -31.25 2.75 -23.20
CA TYR A 35 -31.65 3.13 -21.84
C TYR A 35 -30.72 4.20 -21.27
N SER A 36 -31.20 5.00 -20.34
CA SER A 36 -30.38 6.03 -19.67
C SER A 36 -29.57 5.39 -18.55
N VAL A 37 -28.27 5.11 -18.78
CA VAL A 37 -27.41 4.40 -17.82
C VAL A 37 -26.00 5.00 -17.80
N CYS A 38 -25.38 5.08 -16.62
CA CYS A 38 -23.99 5.53 -16.47
C CYS A 38 -22.98 4.43 -16.86
N ARG A 39 -21.71 4.79 -17.00
CA ARG A 39 -20.63 3.85 -17.42
C ARG A 39 -20.30 2.74 -16.42
N SER A 40 -20.92 2.71 -15.25
CA SER A 40 -20.67 1.65 -14.27
C SER A 40 -21.06 0.30 -14.86
N PHE A 41 -20.13 -0.66 -14.81
CA PHE A 41 -20.35 -2.03 -15.29
C PHE A 41 -21.60 -2.65 -14.64
N ASP A 42 -21.82 -2.42 -13.35
CA ASP A 42 -22.98 -2.94 -12.62
C ASP A 42 -24.29 -2.36 -13.13
N CYS A 43 -24.32 -1.05 -13.41
CA CYS A 43 -25.50 -0.38 -13.94
C CYS A 43 -25.83 -0.89 -15.34
N VAL A 44 -24.83 -1.01 -16.22
CA VAL A 44 -25.01 -1.54 -17.57
C VAL A 44 -25.47 -3.00 -17.53
N ARG A 45 -24.86 -3.83 -16.68
CA ARG A 45 -25.24 -5.24 -16.49
C ARG A 45 -26.68 -5.37 -15.99
N MET A 46 -27.08 -4.54 -15.02
CA MET A 46 -28.45 -4.50 -14.52
C MET A 46 -29.45 -4.18 -15.64
N MET A 47 -29.19 -3.13 -16.43
CA MET A 47 -30.09 -2.73 -17.50
C MET A 47 -30.19 -3.78 -18.62
N LYS A 48 -29.12 -4.53 -18.90
CA LYS A 48 -29.16 -5.64 -19.86
C LYS A 48 -30.07 -6.80 -19.43
N GLN A 49 -30.33 -6.97 -18.13
CA GLN A 49 -31.21 -8.02 -17.62
C GLN A 49 -32.71 -7.68 -17.77
N LYS A 50 -33.03 -6.45 -18.18
CA LYS A 50 -34.42 -5.97 -18.33
C LYS A 50 -35.25 -6.81 -19.30
N SER A 51 -34.62 -7.35 -20.36
CA SER A 51 -35.30 -8.19 -21.36
C SER A 51 -35.32 -9.68 -21.01
N SER A 52 -34.48 -10.14 -20.08
CA SER A 52 -34.36 -11.55 -19.72
C SER A 52 -35.11 -11.94 -18.44
N MET A 53 -35.63 -10.96 -17.70
CA MET A 53 -36.37 -11.17 -16.44
C MET A 53 -37.84 -10.79 -16.57
N SER A 54 -38.68 -11.38 -15.72
CA SER A 54 -40.08 -10.92 -15.62
C SER A 54 -40.12 -9.47 -15.09
N PRO A 55 -41.09 -8.64 -15.52
CA PRO A 55 -41.13 -7.23 -15.12
C PRO A 55 -41.15 -6.99 -13.60
N LEU A 56 -41.84 -7.85 -12.85
CA LEU A 56 -41.91 -7.77 -11.39
C LEU A 56 -40.56 -8.08 -10.73
N LEU A 57 -39.88 -9.14 -11.18
CA LEU A 57 -38.55 -9.50 -10.67
C LEU A 57 -37.52 -8.42 -11.02
N PHE A 58 -37.54 -7.92 -12.27
CA PHE A 58 -36.66 -6.84 -12.69
C PHE A 58 -36.85 -5.58 -11.85
N LYS A 59 -38.10 -5.18 -11.59
CA LYS A 59 -38.41 -4.01 -10.74
C LYS A 59 -37.85 -4.18 -9.33
N SER A 60 -38.06 -5.34 -8.70
CA SER A 60 -37.53 -5.63 -7.37
C SER A 60 -36.00 -5.56 -7.33
N GLN A 61 -35.35 -6.20 -8.30
CA GLN A 61 -33.90 -6.21 -8.43
C GLN A 61 -33.33 -4.81 -8.69
N LEU A 62 -33.98 -4.02 -9.54
CA LEU A 62 -33.58 -2.64 -9.83
C LEU A 62 -33.62 -1.77 -8.58
N GLU A 63 -34.70 -1.85 -7.79
CA GLU A 63 -34.84 -1.06 -6.55
C GLU A 63 -33.81 -1.48 -5.49
N PHE A 64 -33.53 -2.78 -5.36
CA PHE A 64 -32.45 -3.26 -4.49
C PHE A 64 -31.08 -2.69 -4.90
N ASN A 65 -30.76 -2.72 -6.20
CA ASN A 65 -29.48 -2.21 -6.69
C ASN A 65 -29.36 -0.68 -6.59
N LYS A 66 -30.46 0.06 -6.81
CA LYS A 66 -30.50 1.51 -6.55
C LYS A 66 -30.14 1.81 -5.11
N LYS A 67 -30.76 1.12 -4.16
CA LYS A 67 -30.50 1.28 -2.72
C LYS A 67 -29.03 0.97 -2.39
N LEU A 68 -28.50 -0.16 -2.88
CA LEU A 68 -27.12 -0.56 -2.64
C LEU A 68 -26.11 0.44 -3.23
N ASN A 69 -26.33 0.90 -4.46
CA ASN A 69 -25.48 1.88 -5.11
C ASN A 69 -25.48 3.23 -4.39
N ARG A 70 -26.65 3.68 -3.92
CA ARG A 70 -26.78 4.89 -3.11
C ARG A 70 -25.99 4.76 -1.80
N GLN A 71 -26.17 3.66 -1.07
CA GLN A 71 -25.44 3.39 0.17
C GLN A 71 -23.93 3.34 -0.04
N ASN A 72 -23.47 2.69 -1.12
CA ASN A 72 -22.05 2.64 -1.47
C ASN A 72 -21.50 4.05 -1.75
N ARG A 73 -22.22 4.89 -2.50
CA ARG A 73 -21.80 6.27 -2.76
C ARG A 73 -21.75 7.13 -1.50
N GLU A 74 -22.77 7.04 -0.65
CA GLU A 74 -22.79 7.75 0.63
C GLU A 74 -21.61 7.34 1.50
N ARG A 75 -21.29 6.03 1.55
CA ARG A 75 -20.11 5.51 2.25
C ARG A 75 -18.80 5.99 1.62
N ASP A 76 -18.67 5.95 0.30
CA ASP A 76 -17.45 6.35 -0.40
C ASP A 76 -17.21 7.87 -0.28
N ALA A 77 -18.28 8.68 -0.34
CA ALA A 77 -18.22 10.11 -0.10
C ALA A 77 -17.80 10.42 1.35
N ALA A 78 -18.42 9.75 2.34
CA ALA A 78 -18.04 9.89 3.74
C ALA A 78 -16.58 9.48 3.98
N LYS A 79 -16.12 8.37 3.37
CA LYS A 79 -14.72 7.92 3.43
C LYS A 79 -13.78 8.95 2.83
N LYS A 80 -14.12 9.54 1.68
CA LYS A 80 -13.32 10.58 1.03
C LYS A 80 -13.20 11.82 1.91
N THR A 81 -14.31 12.33 2.45
CA THR A 81 -14.30 13.48 3.37
C THR A 81 -13.47 13.19 4.63
N HIS A 82 -13.56 11.97 5.18
CA HIS A 82 -12.73 11.56 6.30
C HIS A 82 -11.24 11.57 5.96
N ILE A 83 -10.83 10.96 4.84
CA ILE A 83 -9.43 10.95 4.37
C ILE A 83 -8.90 12.38 4.20
N GLU A 84 -9.68 13.27 3.57
CA GLU A 84 -9.29 14.67 3.35
C GLU A 84 -9.13 15.43 4.68
N SER A 85 -10.02 15.21 5.64
CA SER A 85 -9.93 15.77 6.98
C SER A 85 -8.67 15.31 7.72
N VAL A 86 -8.37 14.01 7.69
CA VAL A 86 -7.19 13.43 8.33
C VAL A 86 -5.92 14.01 7.70
N ARG A 87 -5.80 13.99 6.37
CA ARG A 87 -4.66 14.57 5.65
C ARG A 87 -4.43 16.04 5.96
N LYS A 88 -5.52 16.83 6.04
CA LYS A 88 -5.43 18.26 6.35
C LYS A 88 -4.91 18.50 7.77
N LYS A 89 -5.44 17.76 8.75
CA LYS A 89 -4.99 17.84 10.16
C LYS A 89 -3.50 17.48 10.25
N GLU A 90 -3.13 16.32 9.72
CA GLU A 90 -1.76 15.82 9.75
C GLU A 90 -0.77 16.78 9.09
N HIS A 91 -1.13 17.32 7.92
CA HIS A 91 -0.27 18.27 7.22
C HIS A 91 0.00 19.54 8.05
N LEU A 92 -1.00 20.07 8.75
CA LEU A 92 -0.82 21.24 9.61
C LEU A 92 0.12 20.93 10.79
N GLU A 93 -0.07 19.78 11.44
CA GLU A 93 0.79 19.32 12.53
C GLU A 93 2.25 19.10 12.08
N ASP A 94 2.43 18.44 10.93
CA ASP A 94 3.76 18.17 10.36
C ASP A 94 4.51 19.47 10.04
N GLN A 95 3.83 20.41 9.39
CA GLN A 95 4.41 21.69 9.03
C GLN A 95 4.77 22.51 10.28
N PHE A 96 3.87 22.55 11.26
CA PHE A 96 4.14 23.24 12.52
C PHE A 96 5.37 22.66 13.24
N LEU A 97 5.46 21.33 13.32
CA LEU A 97 6.56 20.64 13.96
C LEU A 97 7.88 20.85 13.21
N PHE A 98 7.85 20.71 11.89
CA PHE A 98 9.00 20.95 11.03
C PHE A 98 9.56 22.37 11.21
N GLN A 99 8.70 23.39 11.15
CA GLN A 99 9.11 24.79 11.39
C GLN A 99 9.63 24.99 12.82
N SER A 100 9.02 24.34 13.80
CA SER A 100 9.50 24.40 15.20
C SER A 100 10.89 23.81 15.34
N VAL A 101 11.19 22.69 14.67
CA VAL A 101 12.53 22.08 14.65
C VAL A 101 13.53 23.02 13.99
N LEU A 102 13.21 23.55 12.81
CA LEU A 102 14.10 24.49 12.09
C LEU A 102 14.40 25.74 12.91
N SER A 103 13.41 26.30 13.62
CA SER A 103 13.59 27.49 14.46
C SER A 103 14.54 27.27 15.65
N LYS A 104 14.59 26.03 16.18
CA LYS A 104 15.47 25.65 17.28
C LYS A 104 16.86 25.22 16.82
N HIS A 105 16.94 24.74 15.58
CA HIS A 105 18.14 24.22 14.95
C HIS A 105 18.43 25.04 13.69
N SER A 106 18.91 26.27 13.90
CA SER A 106 19.22 27.21 12.81
C SER A 106 20.19 26.63 11.77
N GLU A 107 21.07 25.71 12.19
CA GLU A 107 21.97 24.95 11.34
C GLU A 107 21.27 24.06 10.30
N LEU A 108 19.99 23.71 10.55
CA LEU A 108 19.13 22.93 9.67
C LEU A 108 18.29 23.80 8.73
N SER A 109 18.24 25.12 8.91
CA SER A 109 17.34 26.04 8.19
C SER A 109 17.77 26.36 6.75
N GLY A 110 18.61 25.54 6.12
CA GLY A 110 19.05 25.71 4.73
C GLY A 110 18.17 24.98 3.71
N ASP A 111 18.36 25.30 2.41
CA ASP A 111 17.63 24.72 1.27
C ASP A 111 17.81 23.20 1.06
N ASN A 112 18.59 22.56 1.92
CA ASN A 112 18.98 21.16 1.79
C ASN A 112 18.37 20.25 2.88
N THR A 113 17.34 20.74 3.57
CA THR A 113 16.61 19.96 4.59
C THR A 113 15.27 19.50 4.04
N TYR A 114 15.05 18.19 4.02
CA TYR A 114 13.84 17.55 3.53
C TYR A 114 12.96 17.10 4.70
N LEU A 115 11.64 17.30 4.59
CA LEU A 115 10.66 16.74 5.52
C LEU A 115 10.13 15.42 4.97
N LEU A 116 10.24 14.36 5.76
CA LEU A 116 9.73 13.04 5.42
C LEU A 116 8.85 12.51 6.55
N VAL A 117 7.62 12.11 6.21
CA VAL A 117 6.64 11.63 7.19
C VAL A 117 6.42 10.15 6.93
N ILE A 118 6.69 9.29 7.92
CA ILE A 118 6.57 7.82 7.77
C ILE A 118 5.62 7.23 8.81
N PRO A 119 5.00 6.09 8.48
CA PRO A 119 4.31 5.30 9.49
C PRO A 119 5.30 4.69 10.48
N SER A 120 4.77 4.21 11.60
CA SER A 120 5.46 3.33 12.52
C SER A 120 4.76 1.97 12.52
N GLY A 121 5.55 0.90 12.52
CA GLY A 121 5.04 -0.43 12.81
C GLY A 121 4.64 -0.57 14.26
N ASN A 122 3.92 -1.66 14.54
CA ASN A 122 3.64 -2.07 15.90
C ASN A 122 4.96 -2.41 16.62
N ALA A 123 5.06 -2.03 17.90
CA ALA A 123 6.21 -2.34 18.74
C ALA A 123 5.95 -3.57 19.64
N GLU A 124 4.70 -3.99 19.78
CA GLU A 124 4.34 -5.13 20.61
C GLU A 124 4.78 -6.44 19.93
N THR A 125 5.46 -7.28 20.71
CA THR A 125 5.82 -8.65 20.30
C THR A 125 4.88 -9.65 20.96
N VAL A 126 4.57 -10.71 20.20
CA VAL A 126 3.77 -11.84 20.66
C VAL A 126 4.50 -13.14 20.35
N VAL A 127 4.28 -14.15 21.19
CA VAL A 127 4.80 -15.49 20.94
C VAL A 127 4.20 -16.04 19.65
N SER A 128 5.05 -16.53 18.76
CA SER A 128 4.64 -17.18 17.51
C SER A 128 3.89 -18.47 17.81
N SER A 129 2.55 -18.40 17.84
CA SER A 129 1.72 -19.55 18.20
C SER A 129 1.91 -20.73 17.24
N GLY A 130 1.78 -21.97 17.73
CA GLY A 130 1.86 -23.17 16.88
C GLY A 130 0.84 -23.16 15.73
N LYS A 131 -0.34 -22.57 15.93
CA LYS A 131 -1.34 -22.39 14.86
C LYS A 131 -0.82 -21.48 13.74
N ARG A 132 -0.12 -20.41 14.10
CA ARG A 132 0.48 -19.45 13.17
C ARG A 132 1.58 -20.10 12.35
N ILE A 133 2.48 -20.81 13.02
CA ILE A 133 3.57 -21.55 12.40
C ILE A 133 2.99 -22.59 11.43
N ASN A 134 1.99 -23.36 11.85
CA ASN A 134 1.36 -24.36 10.99
C ASN A 134 0.77 -23.77 9.71
N LYS A 135 0.06 -22.63 9.80
CA LYS A 135 -0.47 -21.95 8.60
C LYS A 135 0.64 -21.52 7.63
N TYR A 136 1.74 -20.99 8.15
CA TYR A 136 2.87 -20.58 7.33
C TYR A 136 3.55 -21.80 6.69
N THR A 137 3.75 -22.89 7.44
CA THR A 137 4.25 -24.16 6.91
C THR A 137 3.33 -24.71 5.82
N GLU A 138 2.02 -24.78 6.05
CA GLU A 138 1.03 -25.23 5.06
C GLU A 138 1.05 -24.36 3.80
N HIS A 139 1.15 -23.04 3.96
CA HIS A 139 1.27 -22.10 2.87
C HIS A 139 2.54 -22.37 2.05
N LEU A 140 3.71 -22.45 2.71
CA LEU A 140 5.01 -22.73 2.08
C LEU A 140 5.00 -24.06 1.35
N SER A 141 4.58 -25.15 1.99
CA SER A 141 4.52 -26.48 1.38
C SER A 141 3.65 -26.47 0.13
N ARG A 142 2.52 -25.76 0.15
CA ARG A 142 1.65 -25.63 -1.02
C ARG A 142 2.35 -24.87 -2.16
N ILE A 143 2.88 -23.66 -1.90
CA ILE A 143 3.51 -22.87 -2.97
C ILE A 143 4.81 -23.49 -3.50
N ILE A 144 5.55 -24.23 -2.66
CA ILE A 144 6.72 -25.00 -3.06
C ILE A 144 6.30 -26.15 -3.97
N ASN A 145 5.29 -26.93 -3.56
CA ASN A 145 4.77 -28.02 -4.38
C ASN A 145 4.28 -27.49 -5.74
N ASP A 146 3.48 -26.42 -5.74
CA ASP A 146 2.98 -25.80 -6.98
C ASP A 146 4.14 -25.31 -7.87
N ALA A 147 5.21 -24.76 -7.29
CA ALA A 147 6.39 -24.30 -8.03
C ALA A 147 7.16 -25.44 -8.71
N THR A 148 7.14 -26.67 -8.17
CA THR A 148 7.76 -27.83 -8.82
C THR A 148 7.06 -28.22 -10.12
N GLY A 149 5.79 -27.82 -10.31
CA GLY A 149 5.03 -28.07 -11.54
C GLY A 149 5.47 -27.22 -12.74
N TYR A 150 6.36 -26.24 -12.52
CA TYR A 150 6.87 -25.34 -13.56
C TYR A 150 8.36 -25.57 -13.79
N SER A 151 8.78 -25.47 -15.05
CA SER A 151 10.20 -25.60 -15.42
C SER A 151 10.96 -24.31 -15.14
N ASN A 152 10.29 -23.15 -15.23
CA ASN A 152 10.87 -21.83 -15.04
C ASN A 152 9.83 -20.82 -14.55
N ALA A 153 10.27 -19.78 -13.84
CA ALA A 153 9.41 -18.71 -13.34
C ALA A 153 8.63 -17.97 -14.43
N SER A 154 9.14 -17.93 -15.67
CA SER A 154 8.45 -17.34 -16.83
C SER A 154 7.18 -18.09 -17.25
N GLU A 155 7.01 -19.35 -16.85
CA GLU A 155 5.80 -20.16 -17.12
C GLU A 155 4.68 -19.91 -16.11
N VAL A 156 5.00 -19.33 -14.96
CA VAL A 156 4.02 -19.00 -13.92
C VAL A 156 3.16 -17.83 -14.40
N ALA A 157 1.84 -17.94 -14.20
CA ALA A 157 0.89 -16.91 -14.63
C ALA A 157 1.26 -15.53 -14.07
N SER A 158 1.24 -14.50 -14.94
CA SER A 158 1.54 -13.14 -14.54
C SER A 158 0.46 -12.60 -13.60
N ASP A 159 0.86 -12.29 -12.37
CA ASP A 159 0.01 -11.77 -11.30
C ASP A 159 0.65 -10.56 -10.60
N GLU A 160 0.16 -10.22 -9.41
CA GLU A 160 0.74 -9.14 -8.60
C GLU A 160 2.19 -9.41 -8.16
N HIS A 161 2.60 -10.67 -7.97
CA HIS A 161 3.97 -11.02 -7.58
C HIS A 161 4.93 -10.89 -8.76
N HIS A 162 4.50 -11.24 -9.97
CA HIS A 162 5.28 -10.96 -11.18
C HIS A 162 5.50 -9.44 -11.35
N ASN A 163 4.44 -8.65 -11.19
CA ASN A 163 4.52 -7.19 -11.24
C ASN A 163 5.42 -6.61 -10.13
N ALA A 164 5.38 -7.21 -8.94
CA ALA A 164 6.26 -6.82 -7.83
C ALA A 164 7.73 -7.08 -8.15
N TYR A 165 8.06 -8.18 -8.83
CA TYR A 165 9.43 -8.44 -9.28
C TYR A 165 9.94 -7.40 -10.28
N VAL A 166 9.12 -7.04 -11.28
CA VAL A 166 9.49 -5.98 -12.24
C VAL A 166 9.75 -4.66 -11.51
N LYS A 167 8.88 -4.29 -10.56
CA LYS A 167 9.07 -3.09 -9.73
C LYS A 167 10.33 -3.17 -8.87
N LYS A 168 10.60 -4.34 -8.27
CA LYS A 168 11.81 -4.60 -7.48
C LYS A 168 13.05 -4.36 -8.32
N LEU A 169 13.10 -4.85 -9.56
CA LEU A 169 14.24 -4.62 -10.46
C LEU A 169 14.45 -3.14 -10.77
N GLN A 170 13.38 -2.41 -11.11
CA GLN A 170 13.45 -0.96 -11.37
C GLN A 170 13.95 -0.19 -10.15
N THR A 171 13.48 -0.61 -8.97
CA THR A 171 13.84 0.01 -7.70
C THR A 171 15.29 -0.28 -7.35
N ASP A 172 15.74 -1.53 -7.46
CA ASP A 172 17.14 -1.88 -7.20
C ASP A 172 18.07 -1.13 -8.17
N GLN A 173 17.71 -0.99 -9.45
CA GLN A 173 18.48 -0.19 -10.40
C GLN A 173 18.63 1.28 -9.97
N LEU A 174 17.53 1.90 -9.50
CA LEU A 174 17.56 3.28 -9.01
C LEU A 174 18.46 3.44 -7.79
N ILE A 175 18.37 2.49 -6.85
CA ILE A 175 19.08 2.54 -5.57
C ILE A 175 20.56 2.13 -5.73
N ASP A 176 20.86 1.17 -6.61
CA ASP A 176 22.24 0.73 -6.91
C ASP A 176 23.04 1.79 -7.66
N ALA A 177 22.37 2.71 -8.35
CA ALA A 177 23.02 3.86 -8.98
C ALA A 177 23.63 4.84 -7.96
N SER A 178 23.23 4.79 -6.67
CA SER A 178 23.75 5.66 -5.62
C SER A 178 23.86 4.93 -4.26
N PRO A 179 25.07 4.56 -3.81
CA PRO A 179 25.29 3.97 -2.48
C PRO A 179 24.74 4.82 -1.34
N LEU A 180 24.79 6.15 -1.48
CA LEU A 180 24.20 7.10 -0.55
C LEU A 180 22.68 6.94 -0.47
N LEU A 181 22.01 6.92 -1.62
CA LEU A 181 20.56 6.74 -1.68
C LEU A 181 20.12 5.40 -1.09
N ARG A 182 20.94 4.36 -1.26
CA ARG A 182 20.76 3.04 -0.63
C ARG A 182 20.82 3.15 0.89
N ALA A 183 21.89 3.71 1.44
CA ALA A 183 22.07 3.83 2.88
C ALA A 183 20.93 4.62 3.54
N VAL A 184 20.56 5.77 2.96
CA VAL A 184 19.44 6.59 3.46
C VAL A 184 18.10 5.84 3.35
N SER A 185 17.84 5.14 2.24
CA SER A 185 16.60 4.38 2.07
C SER A 185 16.49 3.25 3.10
N ASP A 186 17.59 2.55 3.37
CA ASP A 186 17.64 1.49 4.37
C ASP A 186 17.44 2.04 5.80
N GLN A 187 18.06 3.17 6.13
CA GLN A 187 17.84 3.88 7.41
C GLN A 187 16.39 4.31 7.60
N LEU A 188 15.79 4.95 6.59
CA LEU A 188 14.40 5.43 6.64
C LEU A 188 13.39 4.26 6.74
N CYS A 189 13.65 3.15 6.04
CA CYS A 189 12.87 1.93 6.18
C CYS A 189 13.04 1.30 7.58
N GLY A 190 14.25 1.33 8.14
CA GLY A 190 14.54 0.85 9.50
C GLY A 190 13.77 1.63 10.57
N LEU A 191 13.70 2.95 10.44
CA LEU A 191 12.94 3.82 11.36
C LEU A 191 11.46 3.43 11.43
N CYS A 192 10.86 3.11 10.28
CA CYS A 192 9.46 2.70 10.18
C CYS A 192 9.13 1.41 10.97
N LYS A 193 10.14 0.58 11.32
CA LYS A 193 9.95 -0.68 12.07
C LYS A 193 8.82 -1.56 11.52
N GLY A 194 8.73 -1.66 10.19
CA GLY A 194 7.75 -2.53 9.53
C GLY A 194 6.31 -2.00 9.47
N GLY A 195 6.09 -0.68 9.51
CA GLY A 195 4.78 -0.07 9.27
C GLY A 195 4.14 -0.43 7.90
N CYS A 196 4.92 -0.92 6.93
CA CYS A 196 4.42 -1.51 5.68
C CYS A 196 4.30 -3.04 5.72
N CYS A 197 4.96 -3.73 6.65
CA CYS A 197 5.01 -5.19 6.75
C CYS A 197 3.74 -5.83 7.33
N ALA A 198 2.83 -5.02 7.90
CA ALA A 198 1.67 -5.52 8.66
C ALA A 198 0.78 -6.49 7.86
N CYS A 199 0.57 -6.24 6.57
CA CYS A 199 -0.32 -7.05 5.75
C CYS A 199 0.30 -8.37 5.24
N GLY A 200 1.55 -8.71 5.61
CA GLY A 200 2.19 -9.97 5.21
C GLY A 200 1.70 -11.21 5.97
N ASN A 201 1.15 -11.01 7.18
CA ASN A 201 0.51 -12.05 8.00
C ASN A 201 1.27 -13.40 8.03
N ASP A 202 0.56 -14.51 7.98
CA ASP A 202 1.10 -15.88 8.04
C ASP A 202 1.58 -16.40 6.67
N HIS A 203 1.77 -15.54 5.66
CA HIS A 203 2.22 -15.95 4.32
C HIS A 203 3.42 -15.15 3.80
N ALA A 204 3.82 -14.06 4.47
CA ALA A 204 4.97 -13.23 4.14
C ALA A 204 5.02 -12.73 2.68
N TYR A 205 3.85 -12.61 2.05
CA TYR A 205 3.69 -12.34 0.61
C TYR A 205 4.46 -13.30 -0.32
N LEU A 206 4.83 -14.49 0.18
CA LEU A 206 5.48 -15.50 -0.64
C LEU A 206 4.45 -16.11 -1.61
N SER A 207 4.93 -16.48 -2.79
CA SER A 207 4.09 -17.04 -3.85
C SER A 207 4.84 -18.10 -4.63
N VAL A 208 4.09 -18.82 -5.46
CA VAL A 208 4.64 -19.80 -6.41
C VAL A 208 5.72 -19.15 -7.28
N PHE A 209 5.49 -17.92 -7.75
CA PHE A 209 6.46 -17.17 -8.55
C PHE A 209 7.76 -16.90 -7.77
N THR A 210 7.67 -16.47 -6.51
CA THR A 210 8.85 -16.24 -5.65
C THR A 210 9.66 -17.51 -5.46
N ILE A 211 9.01 -18.64 -5.14
CA ILE A 211 9.70 -19.90 -4.91
C ILE A 211 10.31 -20.46 -6.20
N ARG A 212 9.57 -20.41 -7.32
CA ARG A 212 10.08 -20.88 -8.62
C ARG A 212 11.33 -20.12 -9.04
N ARG A 213 11.35 -18.79 -8.84
CA ARG A 213 12.54 -17.99 -9.07
C ARG A 213 13.71 -18.40 -8.17
N PHE A 214 13.46 -18.61 -6.88
CA PHE A 214 14.50 -19.10 -5.98
C PHE A 214 15.07 -20.44 -6.46
N MET A 215 14.22 -21.37 -6.89
CA MET A 215 14.64 -22.65 -7.44
C MET A 215 15.43 -22.50 -8.77
N ASP A 216 15.05 -21.57 -9.63
CA ASP A 216 15.76 -21.28 -10.89
C ASP A 216 17.18 -20.75 -10.62
N ASP A 217 17.30 -19.87 -9.62
CA ASP A 217 18.59 -19.31 -9.17
C ASP A 217 19.43 -20.34 -8.39
N ASN A 218 18.80 -21.40 -7.84
CA ASN A 218 19.41 -22.38 -6.95
C ASN A 218 19.01 -23.83 -7.29
N PRO A 219 19.40 -24.37 -8.47
CA PRO A 219 18.91 -25.67 -8.97
C PRO A 219 19.35 -26.88 -8.12
N GLY A 220 20.28 -26.71 -7.18
CA GLY A 220 20.73 -27.76 -6.27
C GLY A 220 19.84 -27.97 -5.04
N PHE A 221 18.86 -27.09 -4.80
CA PHE A 221 17.98 -27.20 -3.64
C PHE A 221 16.77 -28.09 -3.94
N THR A 222 16.51 -29.04 -3.04
CA THR A 222 15.28 -29.84 -3.02
C THR A 222 14.11 -29.05 -2.42
N PRO A 223 12.85 -29.39 -2.76
CA PRO A 223 11.67 -28.79 -2.13
C PRO A 223 11.71 -28.79 -0.60
N GLU A 224 12.19 -29.88 0.01
CA GLU A 224 12.30 -30.04 1.46
C GLU A 224 13.35 -29.08 2.04
N GLN A 225 14.51 -28.95 1.40
CA GLN A 225 15.54 -28.00 1.81
C GLN A 225 15.07 -26.55 1.71
N ILE A 226 14.25 -26.23 0.70
CA ILE A 226 13.66 -24.89 0.56
C ILE A 226 12.69 -24.63 1.71
N LEU A 227 11.81 -25.60 2.03
CA LEU A 227 10.90 -25.50 3.16
C LEU A 227 11.68 -25.26 4.46
N ASP A 228 12.67 -26.10 4.76
CA ASP A 228 13.51 -25.97 5.94
C ASP A 228 14.18 -24.59 6.01
N LEU A 229 14.72 -24.11 4.89
CA LEU A 229 15.35 -22.79 4.80
C LEU A 229 14.38 -21.67 5.21
N TYR A 230 13.14 -21.68 4.74
CA TYR A 230 12.13 -20.70 5.16
C TYR A 230 11.70 -20.86 6.62
N LEU A 231 11.59 -22.10 7.12
CA LEU A 231 11.22 -22.37 8.51
C LEU A 231 12.29 -21.91 9.50
N THR A 232 13.57 -21.92 9.13
CA THR A 232 14.65 -21.31 9.96
C THR A 232 14.46 -19.80 10.16
N GLY A 233 13.70 -19.14 9.28
CA GLY A 233 13.36 -17.72 9.39
C GLY A 233 12.20 -17.41 10.33
N ILE A 234 11.71 -18.37 11.11
CA ILE A 234 10.65 -18.17 12.11
C ILE A 234 11.29 -17.94 13.48
N SER A 235 10.97 -16.80 14.10
CA SER A 235 11.35 -16.48 15.47
C SER A 235 10.33 -16.98 16.48
N SER A 236 10.77 -17.24 17.72
CA SER A 236 9.87 -17.55 18.85
C SER A 236 8.89 -16.42 19.15
N GLU A 237 9.27 -15.19 18.82
CA GLU A 237 8.43 -14.00 18.95
C GLU A 237 8.40 -13.23 17.62
N SER A 238 7.22 -12.72 17.28
CA SER A 238 6.99 -11.88 16.11
C SER A 238 6.19 -10.64 16.51
N ILE A 239 6.28 -9.58 15.71
CA ILE A 239 5.50 -8.36 15.93
C ILE A 239 4.01 -8.70 15.78
N ASP A 240 3.22 -8.21 16.73
CA ASP A 240 1.77 -8.44 16.76
C ASP A 240 1.07 -7.79 15.56
N ASP A 241 0.05 -8.46 15.04
CA ASP A 241 -0.67 -8.09 13.83
C ASP A 241 0.24 -7.75 12.63
N SER A 242 1.36 -8.47 12.50
CA SER A 242 2.33 -8.27 11.42
C SER A 242 2.63 -9.54 10.60
N CYS A 243 3.65 -9.50 9.74
CA CYS A 243 4.18 -10.68 9.07
C CYS A 243 4.85 -11.64 10.06
N ILE A 244 4.71 -12.96 9.88
CA ILE A 244 5.29 -13.98 10.76
C ILE A 244 6.83 -13.89 10.88
N ASN A 245 7.51 -13.41 9.84
CA ASN A 245 8.96 -13.24 9.86
C ASN A 245 9.41 -11.87 10.41
N HIS A 246 8.49 -11.01 10.86
CA HIS A 246 8.80 -9.69 11.40
C HIS A 246 9.03 -9.77 12.91
N THR A 247 10.20 -9.33 13.36
CA THR A 247 10.66 -9.33 14.75
C THR A 247 11.04 -7.92 15.18
N GLU A 248 11.35 -7.72 16.47
CA GLU A 248 11.81 -6.42 16.99
C GLU A 248 13.05 -5.89 16.24
N THR A 249 13.94 -6.78 15.79
CA THR A 249 15.15 -6.41 15.04
C THR A 249 14.92 -6.31 13.53
N GLY A 250 13.67 -6.38 13.06
CA GLY A 250 13.29 -6.37 11.65
C GLY A 250 12.94 -7.75 11.11
N CYS A 251 13.08 -7.94 9.80
CA CYS A 251 12.68 -9.19 9.15
C CYS A 251 13.76 -10.27 9.30
N MET A 252 13.38 -11.40 9.90
CA MET A 252 14.23 -12.57 10.13
C MET A 252 14.60 -13.31 8.84
N LEU A 253 13.81 -13.15 7.77
CA LEU A 253 14.22 -13.63 6.45
C LEU A 253 15.29 -12.71 5.86
N PRO A 254 16.42 -13.24 5.36
CA PRO A 254 17.37 -12.45 4.60
C PRO A 254 16.74 -11.93 3.30
N ARG A 255 17.24 -10.79 2.78
CA ARG A 255 16.64 -10.09 1.62
C ARG A 255 16.38 -11.01 0.42
N HIS A 256 17.28 -11.94 0.11
CA HIS A 256 17.13 -12.86 -1.02
C HIS A 256 16.04 -13.94 -0.84
N LEU A 257 15.56 -14.18 0.39
CA LEU A 257 14.43 -15.07 0.66
C LEU A 257 13.09 -14.33 0.79
N ARG A 258 13.12 -13.02 1.01
CA ARG A 258 11.90 -12.21 1.09
C ARG A 258 11.20 -12.18 -0.27
N SER A 259 9.87 -12.05 -0.22
CA SER A 259 9.08 -11.82 -1.42
C SER A 259 9.49 -10.54 -2.17
N ASP A 260 9.27 -10.52 -3.48
CA ASP A 260 9.54 -9.34 -4.30
C ASP A 260 8.65 -8.14 -3.90
N ILE A 261 7.46 -8.41 -3.33
CA ILE A 261 6.61 -7.39 -2.72
C ILE A 261 7.38 -6.69 -1.59
N CYS A 262 8.00 -7.44 -0.69
CA CYS A 262 8.79 -6.86 0.41
C CYS A 262 10.04 -6.14 -0.12
N ASN A 263 10.75 -6.75 -1.08
CA ASN A 263 12.02 -6.21 -1.58
C ASN A 263 11.86 -4.96 -2.45
N GLY A 264 10.74 -4.84 -3.17
CA GLY A 264 10.45 -3.72 -4.07
C GLY A 264 9.56 -2.64 -3.48
N TYR A 265 9.12 -2.76 -2.23
CA TYR A 265 8.22 -1.78 -1.63
C TYR A 265 8.96 -0.67 -0.89
N TYR A 266 8.64 0.57 -1.26
CA TYR A 266 8.90 1.78 -0.48
C TYR A 266 7.59 2.57 -0.32
N CYS A 267 7.39 3.21 0.83
CA CYS A 267 6.23 4.07 1.06
C CYS A 267 6.28 5.32 0.16
N ASP A 268 5.13 5.91 -0.14
CA ASP A 268 5.04 7.06 -1.06
C ASP A 268 5.96 8.24 -0.67
N PRO A 269 6.10 8.59 0.63
CA PRO A 269 7.04 9.63 1.06
C PRO A 269 8.50 9.32 0.68
N LEU A 270 8.93 8.06 0.84
CA LEU A 270 10.29 7.63 0.51
C LEU A 270 10.51 7.50 -1.00
N LYS A 271 9.52 7.03 -1.76
CA LYS A 271 9.58 7.07 -3.23
C LYS A 271 9.74 8.50 -3.75
N SER A 272 8.93 9.43 -3.23
CA SER A 272 9.03 10.84 -3.62
C SER A 272 10.39 11.44 -3.26
N TYR A 273 10.99 11.04 -2.14
CA TYR A 273 12.36 11.42 -1.81
C TYR A 273 13.36 10.85 -2.83
N GLN A 274 13.33 9.54 -3.09
CA GLN A 274 14.22 8.87 -4.05
C GLN A 274 14.16 9.50 -5.44
N GLU A 275 12.95 9.80 -5.94
CA GLU A 275 12.76 10.45 -7.24
C GLU A 275 13.36 11.86 -7.30
N LYS A 276 13.27 12.64 -6.22
CA LYS A 276 13.78 14.02 -6.15
C LYS A 276 15.28 14.09 -5.97
N THR A 277 15.87 13.07 -5.33
CA THR A 277 17.30 13.02 -5.00
C THR A 277 18.11 12.12 -5.93
N ALA A 278 17.47 11.36 -6.81
CA ALA A 278 18.13 10.57 -7.84
C ALA A 278 19.14 11.43 -8.64
N GLY A 279 20.40 10.99 -8.66
CA GLY A 279 21.48 11.67 -9.37
C GLY A 279 22.07 12.90 -8.66
N ARG A 280 21.67 13.19 -7.42
CA ARG A 280 22.33 14.21 -6.59
C ARG A 280 23.48 13.58 -5.80
N GLU A 281 24.63 14.26 -5.79
CA GLU A 281 25.83 13.82 -5.06
C GLU A 281 25.96 14.47 -3.67
N SER A 282 25.07 15.39 -3.30
CA SER A 282 25.13 16.09 -2.02
C SER A 282 24.26 15.42 -0.96
N SER A 283 24.82 15.29 0.24
CA SER A 283 24.11 14.94 1.47
C SER A 283 22.90 15.84 1.66
N GLN A 284 21.73 15.25 1.90
CA GLN A 284 20.53 15.97 2.30
C GLN A 284 20.23 15.63 3.76
N ARG A 285 19.86 16.64 4.54
CA ARG A 285 19.41 16.44 5.91
C ARG A 285 17.94 16.12 5.88
N ILE A 286 17.52 15.07 6.56
CA ILE A 286 16.12 14.62 6.51
C ILE A 286 15.54 14.67 7.90
N ILE A 287 14.55 15.54 8.09
CA ILE A 287 13.73 15.52 9.29
C ILE A 287 12.62 14.51 9.07
N VAL A 288 12.63 13.46 9.88
CA VAL A 288 11.68 12.36 9.82
C VAL A 288 10.65 12.51 10.93
N ILE A 289 9.38 12.58 10.57
CA ILE A 289 8.27 12.52 11.52
C ILE A 289 7.65 11.12 11.43
N GLN A 290 7.67 10.38 12.53
CA GLN A 290 7.00 9.09 12.61
C GLN A 290 5.62 9.26 13.23
N ARG A 291 4.62 8.59 12.65
CA ARG A 291 3.28 8.53 13.25
C ARG A 291 2.83 7.12 13.62
N SER A 292 1.95 7.03 14.61
CA SER A 292 1.52 5.78 15.23
C SER A 292 0.70 4.84 14.33
N SER A 293 0.20 5.31 13.19
CA SER A 293 -0.48 4.43 12.23
C SER A 293 0.51 3.62 11.40
N THR A 294 0.08 2.43 10.99
CA THR A 294 0.70 1.70 9.88
C THR A 294 0.35 2.37 8.55
N TYR A 295 1.02 1.97 7.46
CA TYR A 295 0.64 2.45 6.13
C TYR A 295 -0.81 2.10 5.76
N TRP A 296 -1.33 0.99 6.29
CA TRP A 296 -2.59 0.38 5.86
C TRP A 296 -3.82 0.92 6.58
N ASN A 297 -3.68 1.28 7.86
CA ASN A 297 -4.81 1.69 8.72
C ASN A 297 -4.91 3.20 8.98
N ARG A 298 -4.00 4.02 8.41
CA ARG A 298 -3.96 5.48 8.60
C ARG A 298 -5.31 6.21 8.45
N TYR A 299 -6.20 5.70 7.61
CA TYR A 299 -7.50 6.32 7.32
C TYR A 299 -8.69 5.51 7.82
N GLU A 300 -8.45 4.52 8.68
CA GLU A 300 -9.52 3.76 9.31
C GLU A 300 -10.16 4.56 10.46
N SER A 301 -11.47 4.40 10.60
CA SER A 301 -12.21 5.12 11.63
C SER A 301 -11.78 4.64 13.02
N GLY A 302 -11.46 5.58 13.91
CA GLY A 302 -11.02 5.29 15.28
C GLY A 302 -9.52 5.08 15.42
N VAL A 303 -8.75 5.01 14.32
CA VAL A 303 -7.29 5.00 14.39
C VAL A 303 -6.78 6.40 14.73
N VAL A 304 -5.99 6.48 15.79
CA VAL A 304 -5.29 7.71 16.19
C VAL A 304 -3.92 7.70 15.54
N ASN A 305 -3.59 8.79 14.83
CA ASN A 305 -2.32 8.93 14.12
C ASN A 305 -1.43 10.01 14.72
N ASP A 306 -1.11 9.82 16.01
CA ASP A 306 -0.27 10.74 16.77
C ASP A 306 1.18 10.68 16.29
N ILE A 307 1.91 11.77 16.51
CA ILE A 307 3.35 11.80 16.27
C ILE A 307 4.04 11.02 17.38
N VAL A 308 4.82 10.01 17.00
CA VAL A 308 5.52 9.10 17.92
C VAL A 308 6.95 9.56 18.16
N SER A 309 7.61 10.06 17.12
CA SER A 309 9.00 10.52 17.20
C SER A 309 9.30 11.51 16.08
N VAL A 310 10.35 12.30 16.32
CA VAL A 310 10.98 13.15 15.32
C VAL A 310 12.47 12.84 15.36
N SER A 311 13.05 12.52 14.22
CA SER A 311 14.47 12.17 14.12
C SER A 311 15.11 12.94 12.97
N LEU A 312 16.39 13.24 13.12
CA LEU A 312 17.23 13.75 12.04
C LEU A 312 18.01 12.57 11.45
N VAL A 313 17.91 12.40 10.14
CA VAL A 313 18.71 11.44 9.37
C VAL A 313 19.66 12.23 8.47
N ASP A 314 20.94 11.95 8.62
CA ASP A 314 22.03 12.41 7.76
C ASP A 314 22.88 11.19 7.34
N GLU A 315 23.85 11.37 6.43
CA GLU A 315 24.61 10.26 5.83
C GLU A 315 25.30 9.34 6.85
N GLU A 316 25.67 9.88 8.01
CA GLU A 316 26.46 9.17 9.02
C GLU A 316 25.70 8.87 10.32
N ILE A 317 24.58 9.56 10.61
CA ILE A 317 23.97 9.54 11.95
C ILE A 317 22.45 9.66 11.89
N VAL A 318 21.77 8.81 12.67
CA VAL A 318 20.38 9.00 13.08
C VAL A 318 20.38 9.57 14.51
N CYS A 319 19.83 10.77 14.67
CA CYS A 319 19.69 11.44 15.97
C CYS A 319 18.22 11.68 16.30
N ASP A 320 17.76 11.19 17.45
CA ASP A 320 16.42 11.50 17.95
C ASP A 320 16.35 12.95 18.45
N LEU A 321 15.38 13.70 17.93
CA LEU A 321 15.07 15.05 18.36
C LEU A 321 13.97 14.95 19.43
N SER A 322 14.36 15.06 20.71
CA SER A 322 13.44 14.78 21.83
C SER A 322 12.11 15.57 21.74
N LEU A 323 10.98 14.85 21.79
CA LEU A 323 9.62 15.43 21.77
C LEU A 323 9.32 16.29 23.01
N HIS A 324 9.98 16.02 24.14
CA HIS A 324 9.79 16.78 25.38
C HIS A 324 10.21 18.25 25.28
N ALA A 325 11.01 18.62 24.29
CA ALA A 325 11.31 20.02 23.99
C ALA A 325 10.17 20.72 23.22
N LEU A 326 9.21 19.99 22.63
CA LEU A 326 8.22 20.50 21.66
C LEU A 326 6.78 20.57 22.22
N SER A 327 6.48 19.92 23.35
CA SER A 327 5.12 19.85 23.93
C SER A 327 4.71 21.05 24.82
N ARG A 328 5.56 22.06 25.02
CA ARG A 328 5.23 23.26 25.82
C ARG A 328 4.65 24.43 25.02
N ALA A 329 4.47 24.29 23.71
CA ALA A 329 3.97 25.37 22.84
C ALA A 329 2.59 25.10 22.21
N ALA A 330 1.93 24.00 22.59
CA ALA A 330 0.60 23.62 22.09
C ALA A 330 -0.47 23.56 23.20
N GLN A 331 -0.27 24.31 24.28
CA GLN A 331 -1.30 24.69 25.26
C GLN A 331 -1.42 26.21 25.29
#